data_AF-A0A7J6FGM2-F1
#
_entry.id   AF-A0A7J6FGM2-F1
#
_cell.length_a   1.000
_cell.length_b   1.000
_cell.length_c   1.000
_cell.angle_alpha   90.00
_cell.angle_beta   90.00
_cell.angle_gamma   90.00
#
_symmetry.space_group_name_H-M   'P 1'
#
loop_
_entity.id
_entity.type
_entity.pdbx_description
1 polymer ?
#
loop_
_entity_poly.entity_id
_entity_poly.type
_entity_poly.pdbx_seq_one_letter_code
_entity_poly.pdbx_strand_id
1 'polypeptide(L)'
;EIESNNQSKENLIKLAITIVCFLGLCNAMESPQYKVVYLAKSEFEIRLYTQFSWMYVPVVSLISFKKIHPKWLEYIQGANLNFSKIAMTVLALTSIVPGAGPRYSSAYFFRFYLPVKFQANPPSPLPELNLKLPA
;
A
#
# COMPACT_ATOMS: atom_id res chain seq x y z
N GLU A 1 52.27 16.10 -7.86
CA GLU A 1 51.63 14.96 -8.54
C GLU A 1 50.96 13.98 -7.55
N ILE A 2 51.65 13.56 -6.49
CA ILE A 2 51.12 12.67 -5.44
C ILE A 2 49.91 13.27 -4.70
N GLU A 3 49.94 14.56 -4.34
CA GLU A 3 48.81 15.25 -3.70
C GLU A 3 47.57 15.36 -4.59
N SER A 4 47.75 15.61 -5.89
CA SER A 4 46.63 15.64 -6.87
C SER A 4 45.95 14.27 -6.99
N ASN A 5 46.75 13.19 -6.96
CA ASN A 5 46.23 11.82 -6.99
C ASN A 5 45.47 11.46 -5.70
N ASN A 6 45.94 11.92 -4.54
CA ASN A 6 45.24 11.71 -3.27
C ASN A 6 43.93 12.49 -3.20
N GLN A 7 43.90 13.74 -3.65
CA GLN A 7 42.68 14.54 -3.74
C GLN A 7 41.64 13.91 -4.67
N SER A 8 42.08 13.35 -5.80
CA SER A 8 41.22 12.63 -6.74
C SER A 8 40.59 11.39 -6.11
N LYS A 9 41.37 10.61 -5.36
CA LYS A 9 40.89 9.42 -4.62
C LYS A 9 39.88 9.78 -3.55
N GLU A 10 40.11 10.86 -2.80
CA GLU A 10 39.14 11.34 -1.80
C GLU A 10 37.81 11.77 -2.42
N ASN A 11 37.85 12.44 -3.57
CA ASN A 11 36.65 12.84 -4.30
C ASN A 11 35.88 11.61 -4.84
N LEU A 12 36.59 10.58 -5.32
CA LEU A 12 36.02 9.31 -5.72
C LEU A 12 35.35 8.57 -4.55
N ILE A 13 35.98 8.57 -3.37
CA ILE A 13 35.42 7.97 -2.16
C ILE A 13 34.16 8.74 -1.71
N LYS A 14 34.19 10.07 -1.70
CA LYS A 14 33.02 10.89 -1.38
C LYS A 14 31.87 10.67 -2.37
N LEU A 15 32.18 10.54 -3.65
CA LEU A 15 31.19 10.24 -4.69
C LEU A 15 30.58 8.84 -4.48
N ALA A 16 31.40 7.82 -4.20
CA ALA A 16 30.94 6.47 -3.91
C ALA A 16 30.05 6.41 -2.67
N ILE A 17 30.43 7.08 -1.57
CA ILE A 17 29.62 7.18 -0.35
C ILE A 17 28.28 7.87 -0.65
N THR A 18 28.30 8.95 -1.44
CA THR A 18 27.08 9.67 -1.83
C THR A 18 26.14 8.77 -2.63
N ILE A 19 26.66 8.03 -3.60
CA ILE A 19 25.88 7.07 -4.40
C ILE A 19 25.30 5.96 -3.53
N VAL A 20 26.09 5.38 -2.61
CA VAL A 20 25.63 4.34 -1.69
C VAL A 20 24.53 4.87 -0.75
N CYS A 21 24.68 6.07 -0.21
CA CYS A 21 23.65 6.73 0.60
C CYS A 21 22.36 6.97 -0.20
N PHE A 22 22.47 7.45 -1.43
CA PHE A 22 21.30 7.67 -2.31
C PHE A 22 20.60 6.37 -2.70
N LEU A 23 21.35 5.30 -2.97
CA LEU A 23 20.78 3.99 -3.31
C LEU A 23 20.15 3.29 -2.09
N GLY A 24 20.68 3.51 -0.88
CA GLY A 24 20.19 2.88 0.35
C GLY A 24 18.92 3.48 0.95
N LEU A 25 18.49 4.68 0.52
CA LEU A 25 17.36 5.40 1.11
C LEU A 25 16.01 5.14 0.42
N CYS A 26 16.00 4.45 -0.73
CA CYS A 26 14.78 4.18 -1.48
C CYS A 26 14.13 2.87 -1.03
N ASN A 27 13.49 2.86 0.15
CA ASN A 27 12.53 1.80 0.46
C ASN A 27 11.28 2.01 -0.39
N ALA A 28 11.21 1.32 -1.53
CA ALA A 28 10.03 1.36 -2.37
C ALA A 28 8.81 0.83 -1.58
N MET A 29 7.74 1.62 -1.52
CA MET A 29 6.48 1.16 -0.95
C MET A 29 5.96 -0.01 -1.79
N GLU A 30 5.54 -1.06 -1.11
CA GLU A 30 5.04 -2.25 -1.80
C GLU A 30 3.75 -1.91 -2.56
N SER A 31 3.65 -2.42 -3.78
CA SER A 31 2.49 -2.28 -4.65
C SER A 31 2.02 -3.66 -5.11
N PRO A 32 0.70 -3.82 -5.36
CA PRO A 32 0.17 -5.06 -5.87
C PRO A 32 0.74 -5.34 -7.26
N GLN A 33 1.15 -6.59 -7.47
CA GLN A 33 1.69 -7.05 -8.75
C GLN A 33 0.58 -7.12 -9.80
N TYR A 34 0.85 -6.57 -10.98
CA TYR A 34 -0.05 -6.64 -12.13
C TYR A 34 0.74 -6.80 -13.43
N LYS A 35 0.07 -7.35 -14.45
CA LYS A 35 0.57 -7.40 -15.83
C LYS A 35 -0.26 -6.46 -16.69
N VAL A 36 0.39 -5.64 -17.51
CA VAL A 36 -0.29 -4.80 -18.51
C VAL A 36 -0.62 -5.69 -19.70
N VAL A 37 -1.91 -5.91 -19.94
CA VAL A 37 -2.41 -6.77 -21.01
C VAL A 37 -2.65 -5.97 -22.29
N TYR A 38 -2.92 -4.67 -22.14
CA TYR A 38 -3.15 -3.77 -23.24
C TYR A 38 -2.74 -2.35 -22.85
N LEU A 39 -2.11 -1.65 -23.79
CA LEU A 39 -1.75 -0.25 -23.68
C LEU A 39 -2.30 0.45 -24.93
N ALA A 40 -3.40 1.20 -24.78
CA ALA A 40 -3.76 2.19 -25.78
C ALA A 40 -2.64 3.24 -25.78
N LYS A 41 -2.38 3.87 -26.93
CA LYS A 41 -1.32 4.89 -27.14
C LYS A 41 -1.56 6.15 -26.27
N SER A 42 -1.45 5.99 -24.95
CA SER A 42 -1.59 6.98 -23.88
C SER A 42 -3.01 7.35 -23.41
N GLU A 43 -4.04 6.55 -23.70
CA GLU A 43 -5.43 6.84 -23.23
C GLU A 43 -5.83 6.02 -22.00
N PHE A 44 -5.55 4.71 -22.03
CA PHE A 44 -5.82 3.81 -20.91
C PHE A 44 -4.93 2.58 -20.98
N GLU A 45 -4.82 1.89 -19.85
CA GLU A 45 -4.12 0.62 -19.70
C GLU A 45 -5.06 -0.42 -19.08
N ILE A 46 -4.95 -1.66 -19.54
CA ILE A 46 -5.66 -2.78 -18.94
C ILE A 46 -4.66 -3.55 -18.06
N ARG A 47 -4.89 -3.52 -16.75
CA ARG A 47 -4.06 -4.20 -15.75
C ARG A 47 -4.73 -5.48 -15.26
N LEU A 48 -4.05 -6.61 -15.44
CA LEU A 48 -4.43 -7.89 -14.84
C LEU A 48 -3.70 -8.07 -13.52
N TYR A 49 -4.45 -8.00 -12.43
CA TYR A 49 -3.95 -8.22 -11.08
C TYR A 49 -3.89 -9.71 -10.75
N THR A 50 -2.81 -10.14 -10.09
CA THR A 50 -2.73 -11.50 -9.54
C THR A 50 -3.67 -11.64 -8.33
N GLN A 51 -3.87 -12.86 -7.83
CA GLN A 51 -4.63 -13.05 -6.60
C GLN A 51 -3.81 -12.54 -5.40
N PHE A 52 -4.47 -11.81 -4.50
CA PHE A 52 -3.90 -11.36 -3.23
C PHE A 52 -4.98 -11.06 -2.20
N SER A 53 -4.59 -11.11 -0.94
CA SER A 53 -5.36 -10.80 0.26
C SER A 53 -5.44 -9.28 0.48
N TRP A 54 -6.65 -8.82 0.81
CA TRP A 54 -6.97 -7.43 1.08
C TRP A 54 -7.60 -7.31 2.46
N MET A 55 -7.24 -6.28 3.22
CA MET A 55 -8.12 -5.85 4.31
C MET A 55 -9.22 -4.97 3.72
N TYR A 56 -10.47 -5.16 4.13
CA TYR A 56 -11.58 -4.38 3.60
C TYR A 56 -12.58 -3.94 4.67
N VAL A 57 -13.27 -2.85 4.37
CA VAL A 57 -14.36 -2.31 5.18
C VAL A 57 -15.67 -2.51 4.42
N PRO A 58 -16.60 -3.33 4.95
CA PRO A 58 -17.72 -3.87 4.17
C PRO A 58 -18.81 -2.88 3.80
N VAL A 59 -19.05 -1.78 4.54
CA VAL A 59 -20.09 -0.81 4.16
C VAL A 59 -19.79 0.55 4.77
N VAL A 60 -19.83 1.59 3.94
CA VAL A 60 -19.72 2.98 4.36
C VAL A 60 -20.94 3.70 3.80
N SER A 61 -21.75 4.32 4.65
CA SER A 61 -22.74 5.30 4.19
C SER A 61 -22.03 6.47 3.50
N LEU A 62 -22.72 7.18 2.60
CA LEU A 62 -22.26 8.28 1.73
C LEU A 62 -21.30 9.35 2.33
N ILE A 63 -21.05 9.34 3.64
CA ILE A 63 -20.41 10.42 4.41
C ILE A 63 -18.97 10.08 4.88
N SER A 64 -18.47 8.85 4.74
CA SER A 64 -17.52 8.37 5.78
C SER A 64 -16.14 7.85 5.34
N PHE A 65 -15.55 8.29 4.21
CA PHE A 65 -14.09 8.09 4.02
C PHE A 65 -13.30 8.69 5.20
N LYS A 66 -13.73 9.88 5.65
CA LYS A 66 -13.15 10.57 6.81
C LYS A 66 -13.23 9.77 8.12
N LYS A 67 -14.28 8.93 8.33
CA LYS A 67 -14.36 8.10 9.55
C LYS A 67 -13.69 6.73 9.40
N ILE A 68 -13.46 6.24 8.17
CA ILE A 68 -12.69 5.01 7.95
C ILE A 68 -11.20 5.31 8.07
N HIS A 69 -10.76 6.46 7.56
CA HIS A 69 -9.36 6.85 7.50
C HIS A 69 -8.57 6.59 8.79
N PRO A 70 -9.05 6.98 9.99
CA PRO A 70 -8.35 6.65 11.22
C PRO A 70 -8.33 5.14 11.54
N LYS A 71 -9.44 4.43 11.31
CA LYS A 71 -9.58 3.02 11.73
C LYS A 71 -8.66 2.05 11.00
N TRP A 72 -8.54 2.18 9.68
CA TRP A 72 -7.63 1.30 8.93
C TRP A 72 -6.16 1.66 9.21
N LEU A 73 -5.90 2.93 9.51
CA LEU A 73 -4.57 3.41 9.88
C LEU A 73 -4.15 2.84 11.26
N GLU A 74 -5.05 2.82 12.24
CA GLU A 74 -4.82 2.16 13.54
C GLU A 74 -4.47 0.68 13.37
N TYR A 75 -5.20 -0.03 12.50
CA TYR A 75 -4.92 -1.43 12.19
C TYR A 75 -3.49 -1.64 11.67
N ILE A 76 -3.02 -0.82 10.72
CA ILE A 76 -1.64 -0.96 10.20
C ILE A 76 -0.59 -0.53 11.23
N GLN A 77 -0.94 0.32 12.20
CA GLN A 77 -0.05 0.73 13.28
C GLN A 77 0.05 -0.30 14.41
N GLY A 78 -0.73 -1.38 14.37
CA GLY A 78 -0.65 -2.48 15.33
C GLY A 78 -1.95 -2.76 16.10
N ALA A 79 -3.06 -2.09 15.78
CA ALA A 79 -4.38 -2.40 16.35
C ALA A 79 -4.98 -3.66 15.71
N ASN A 80 -4.29 -4.79 15.89
CA ASN A 80 -4.68 -6.12 15.46
C ASN A 80 -4.29 -7.13 16.56
N LEU A 81 -4.88 -8.32 16.55
CA LEU A 81 -4.67 -9.33 17.61
C LEU A 81 -3.20 -9.75 17.77
N ASN A 82 -2.38 -9.56 16.74
CA ASN A 82 -0.97 -9.92 16.74
C ASN A 82 -0.04 -8.72 17.02
N PHE A 83 -0.57 -7.55 17.37
CA PHE A 83 0.17 -6.31 17.61
C PHE A 83 1.19 -5.97 16.50
N SER A 84 0.91 -6.41 15.28
CA SER A 84 1.86 -6.42 14.18
C SER A 84 1.76 -5.12 13.39
N LYS A 85 2.89 -4.44 13.16
CA LYS A 85 2.93 -3.26 12.28
C LYS A 85 2.96 -3.70 10.82
N ILE A 86 2.07 -3.12 10.03
CA ILE A 86 1.93 -3.35 8.61
C ILE A 86 2.46 -2.12 7.88
N ALA A 87 3.40 -2.33 6.96
CA ALA A 87 3.93 -1.23 6.15
C ALA A 87 2.83 -0.62 5.28
N MET A 88 2.85 0.71 5.11
CA MET A 88 1.94 1.39 4.21
C MET A 88 2.24 0.95 2.76
N THR A 89 1.19 0.66 2.00
CA THR A 89 1.30 0.24 0.60
C THR A 89 0.69 1.29 -0.32
N VAL A 90 1.06 1.23 -1.60
CA VAL A 90 0.68 2.27 -2.58
C VAL A 90 -0.83 2.29 -2.86
N LEU A 91 -1.54 1.17 -2.63
CA LEU A 91 -2.91 1.02 -3.11
C LEU A 91 -3.94 0.90 -1.99
N ALA A 92 -4.68 1.99 -1.81
CA ALA A 92 -5.96 2.02 -1.12
C ALA A 92 -7.08 2.25 -2.14
N LEU A 93 -8.02 1.32 -2.24
CA LEU A 93 -9.14 1.38 -3.19
C LEU A 93 -10.45 1.73 -2.49
N THR A 94 -11.23 2.61 -3.11
CA THR A 94 -12.63 2.83 -2.78
C THR A 94 -13.49 2.32 -3.94
N SER A 95 -14.36 1.36 -3.66
CA SER A 95 -15.29 0.80 -4.65
C SER A 95 -16.72 1.23 -4.31
N ILE A 96 -17.49 1.55 -5.35
CA ILE A 96 -18.88 1.97 -5.24
C ILE A 96 -19.73 0.91 -5.94
N VAL A 97 -20.70 0.37 -5.24
CA VAL A 97 -21.69 -0.55 -5.80
C VAL A 97 -23.04 0.18 -5.81
N PRO A 98 -23.48 0.67 -6.98
CA PRO A 98 -24.79 1.33 -7.11
C PRO A 98 -25.92 0.40 -6.68
N GLY A 99 -26.90 0.92 -5.94
CA GLY A 99 -28.10 0.17 -5.55
C GLY A 99 -27.92 -0.88 -4.43
N ALA A 100 -26.70 -1.14 -3.97
CA ALA A 100 -26.42 -2.10 -2.89
C ALA A 100 -26.56 -1.52 -1.47
N GLY A 101 -26.90 -0.24 -1.34
CA GLY A 101 -27.17 0.45 -0.09
C GLY A 101 -28.65 0.42 0.31
N PRO A 102 -28.97 0.76 1.57
CA PRO A 102 -30.35 0.84 2.03
C PRO A 102 -31.19 1.76 1.14
N ARG A 103 -32.42 1.35 0.80
CA ARG A 103 -33.34 2.12 -0.05
C ARG A 103 -32.75 2.50 -1.43
N TYR A 104 -32.07 1.57 -2.09
CA TYR A 104 -31.46 1.75 -3.43
C TYR A 104 -30.33 2.79 -3.47
N SER A 105 -29.74 3.14 -2.33
CA SER A 105 -28.54 3.97 -2.29
C SER A 105 -27.29 3.18 -2.75
N SER A 106 -26.17 3.86 -2.98
CA SER A 106 -24.90 3.20 -3.30
C SER A 106 -24.23 2.68 -2.02
N ALA A 107 -23.67 1.46 -2.08
CA ALA A 107 -22.78 0.95 -1.05
C ALA A 107 -21.33 1.30 -1.40
N TYR A 108 -20.54 1.64 -0.38
CA TYR A 108 -19.14 1.97 -0.52
C TYR A 108 -18.29 0.96 0.24
N PHE A 109 -17.21 0.50 -0.41
CA PHE A 109 -16.24 -0.42 0.14
C PHE A 109 -14.87 0.23 0.12
N PHE A 110 -14.12 0.11 1.22
CA PHE A 110 -12.71 0.46 1.26
C PHE A 110 -11.89 -0.82 1.26
N ARG A 111 -10.82 -0.89 0.47
CA ARG A 111 -9.90 -2.03 0.41
C ARG A 111 -8.47 -1.53 0.48
N PHE A 112 -7.64 -2.20 1.27
CA PHE A 112 -6.23 -1.90 1.42
C PHE A 112 -5.42 -3.14 1.08
N TYR A 113 -4.41 -2.97 0.22
CA TYR A 113 -3.50 -4.04 -0.15
C TYR A 113 -2.57 -4.38 1.02
N LEU A 114 -2.49 -5.67 1.38
CA LEU A 114 -1.57 -6.14 2.41
C LEU A 114 -0.19 -6.44 1.82
N PRO A 115 0.92 -6.08 2.50
CA PRO A 115 2.26 -6.47 2.08
C PRO A 115 2.42 -7.99 1.93
N VAL A 116 3.35 -8.45 1.10
CA VAL A 116 3.64 -9.88 0.82
C VAL A 116 3.78 -10.69 2.11
N LYS A 117 4.41 -10.11 3.14
CA LYS A 117 4.57 -10.72 4.47
C LYS A 117 3.25 -11.18 5.09
N PHE A 118 2.15 -10.47 4.85
CA PHE A 118 0.84 -10.71 5.44
C PHE A 118 -0.18 -11.29 4.44
N GLN A 119 0.26 -11.69 3.25
CA GLN A 119 -0.60 -12.27 2.23
C GLN A 119 -1.15 -13.63 2.63
N ALA A 120 -0.28 -14.50 3.19
CA ALA A 120 -0.64 -15.86 3.59
C ALA A 120 -1.40 -15.93 4.93
N ASN A 121 -1.02 -15.09 5.89
CA ASN A 121 -1.66 -15.05 7.21
C ASN A 121 -1.87 -13.58 7.65
N PRO A 122 -2.95 -12.94 7.18
CA PRO A 122 -3.25 -11.57 7.56
C PRO A 122 -3.62 -11.48 9.05
N PRO A 123 -3.10 -10.49 9.80
CA PRO A 123 -3.41 -10.36 11.22
C PRO A 123 -4.87 -9.96 11.42
N SER A 124 -5.57 -10.64 12.31
CA SER A 124 -6.98 -10.36 12.55
C SER A 124 -7.17 -8.99 13.21
N PRO A 125 -8.04 -8.13 12.66
CA PRO A 125 -8.29 -6.80 13.21
C PRO A 125 -8.99 -6.89 14.57
N LEU A 126 -8.83 -5.87 15.41
CA LEU A 126 -9.60 -5.78 16.65
C LEU A 126 -11.10 -5.58 16.34
N PRO A 127 -12.02 -6.20 17.11
CA PRO A 127 -13.46 -6.09 16.88
C PRO A 127 -13.97 -4.64 16.81
N GLU A 128 -13.36 -3.74 17.58
CA GLU A 128 -13.71 -2.32 17.68
C GLU A 128 -13.52 -1.56 16.36
N LEU A 129 -12.57 -2.00 15.52
CA LEU A 129 -12.25 -1.34 14.26
C LEU A 129 -13.25 -1.64 13.14
N ASN A 130 -14.08 -2.68 13.29
CA ASN A 130 -15.08 -3.08 12.30
C ASN A 130 -14.47 -3.34 10.90
N LEU A 131 -13.24 -3.86 10.85
CA LEU A 131 -12.54 -4.25 9.63
C LEU A 131 -12.76 -5.75 9.37
N LYS A 132 -12.72 -6.16 8.11
CA LYS A 132 -12.82 -7.56 7.71
C LYS A 132 -11.61 -7.97 6.87
N LEU A 133 -11.24 -9.24 7.00
CA LEU A 133 -10.28 -9.92 6.14
C LEU A 133 -11.04 -10.74 5.08
N PRO A 134 -10.44 -11.03 3.92
CA PRO A 134 -11.06 -11.91 2.95
C PRO A 134 -11.18 -13.30 3.57
N ALA A 135 -12.30 -13.98 3.30
CA ALA A 135 -12.42 -15.40 3.58
C ALA A 135 -11.57 -16.22 2.62
#